data_AF-A0A552EUZ4-F1
#
_entry.id   AF-A0A552EUZ4-F1
#
_cell.length_a   1.000
_cell.length_b   1.000
_cell.length_c   1.000
_cell.angle_alpha   90.00
_cell.angle_beta   90.00
_cell.angle_gamma   90.00
#
_symmetry.space_group_name_H-M   'P 1'
#
loop_
_entity.id
_entity.type
_entity.pdbx_description
1 polymer ?
#
loop_
_entity_poly.entity_id
_entity_poly.type
_entity_poly.pdbx_seq_one_letter_code
_entity_poly.pdbx_strand_id
1 'polypeptide(L)'
;MVDERKYKAASFLIQLLSHLLLYAYWNHPYYLPHWTDEIDNFRLEFAIELAVSLSGNLQSCLRTAWLLLSKSTGKSESKSGLTLPVDCPCTIEKILDEDWLPG
;
A
#
# COMPACT_ATOMS: atom_id res chain seq x y z
N MET A 1 -20.71 4.08 16.07
CA MET A 1 -20.38 2.72 15.59
C MET A 1 -19.21 2.89 14.66
N VAL A 2 -18.01 2.50 15.08
CA VAL A 2 -16.83 2.65 14.24
C VAL A 2 -16.86 1.53 13.20
N ASP A 3 -16.64 1.89 11.94
CA ASP A 3 -16.93 1.04 10.79
C ASP A 3 -15.75 0.07 10.57
N GLU A 4 -15.82 -1.12 11.16
CA GLU A 4 -14.74 -2.15 11.13
C GLU A 4 -14.23 -2.43 9.71
N ARG A 5 -15.11 -2.35 8.71
CA ARG A 5 -14.74 -2.55 7.29
C ARG A 5 -13.82 -1.46 6.75
N LYS A 6 -14.01 -0.20 7.19
CA LYS A 6 -13.09 0.89 6.82
C LYS A 6 -11.68 0.66 7.33
N TYR A 7 -11.54 0.05 8.51
CA TYR A 7 -10.22 -0.33 9.01
C TYR A 7 -9.62 -1.51 8.25
N LYS A 8 -10.44 -2.46 7.82
CA LYS A 8 -9.98 -3.59 6.99
C LYS A 8 -9.44 -3.11 5.64
N ALA A 9 -10.20 -2.27 4.92
CA ALA A 9 -9.74 -1.66 3.67
C ALA A 9 -8.44 -0.84 3.84
N ALA A 10 -8.35 -0.06 4.93
CA ALA A 10 -7.14 0.70 5.25
C ALA A 10 -5.94 -0.20 5.56
N SER A 11 -6.16 -1.33 6.24
CA SER A 11 -5.10 -2.31 6.53
C SER A 11 -4.53 -2.90 5.26
N PHE A 12 -5.39 -3.35 4.32
CA PHE A 12 -4.93 -3.89 3.04
C PHE A 12 -4.19 -2.85 2.21
N LEU A 13 -4.67 -1.60 2.20
CA LEU A 13 -3.98 -0.51 1.50
C LEU A 13 -2.58 -0.25 2.08
N ILE A 14 -2.42 -0.30 3.40
CA ILE A 14 -1.10 -0.16 4.04
C ILE A 14 -0.17 -1.32 3.68
N GLN A 15 -0.68 -2.55 3.68
CA GLN A 15 0.09 -3.74 3.30
C GLN A 15 0.52 -3.66 1.83
N LEU A 16 -0.39 -3.31 0.93
CA LEU A 16 -0.11 -3.13 -0.49
C LEU A 16 0.97 -2.07 -0.72
N LEU A 17 0.81 -0.87 -0.13
CA LEU A 17 1.82 0.19 -0.23
C LEU A 17 3.19 -0.24 0.33
N SER A 18 3.22 -1.04 1.39
CA SER A 18 4.47 -1.55 1.96
C SER A 18 5.20 -2.46 0.98
N HIS A 19 4.50 -3.40 0.34
CA HIS A 19 5.12 -4.32 -0.62
C HIS A 19 5.51 -3.64 -1.92
N LEU A 20 4.73 -2.65 -2.38
CA LEU A 20 5.11 -1.81 -3.51
C LEU A 20 6.42 -1.04 -3.23
N LEU A 21 6.63 -0.55 -2.01
CA LEU A 21 7.90 0.08 -1.61
C LEU A 21 9.05 -0.93 -1.52
N LEU A 22 8.81 -2.12 -0.95
CA LEU A 22 9.82 -3.18 -0.91
C LEU A 22 10.24 -3.59 -2.33
N TYR A 23 9.28 -3.72 -3.24
CA TYR A 23 9.53 -4.02 -4.65
C TYR A 23 10.38 -2.92 -5.30
N ALA A 24 10.01 -1.64 -5.13
CA ALA A 24 10.71 -0.52 -5.75
C ALA A 24 12.15 -0.33 -5.24
N TYR A 25 12.36 -0.46 -3.94
CA TYR A 25 13.62 -0.06 -3.29
C TYR A 25 14.50 -1.22 -2.84
N TRP A 26 13.93 -2.42 -2.69
CA TRP A 26 14.63 -3.59 -2.15
C TRP A 26 14.58 -4.78 -3.11
N ASN A 27 14.53 -4.49 -4.41
CA ASN A 27 14.41 -5.41 -5.54
C ASN A 27 15.53 -6.48 -5.60
N HIS A 28 15.42 -7.50 -4.75
CA HIS A 28 16.34 -8.63 -4.69
C HIS A 28 15.67 -9.86 -5.33
N PRO A 29 16.30 -10.52 -6.33
CA PRO A 29 15.66 -11.56 -7.14
C PRO A 29 15.05 -12.72 -6.36
N TYR A 30 15.60 -13.04 -5.18
CA TYR A 30 15.07 -14.08 -4.31
C TYR A 30 13.70 -13.74 -3.68
N TYR A 31 13.45 -12.47 -3.37
CA TYR A 31 12.21 -12.03 -2.71
C TYR A 31 11.15 -11.53 -3.69
N LEU A 32 11.56 -11.14 -4.90
CA LEU A 32 10.67 -10.61 -5.93
C LEU A 32 9.43 -11.49 -6.19
N PRO A 33 9.53 -12.81 -6.44
CA PRO A 33 8.35 -13.62 -6.71
C PRO A 33 7.35 -13.57 -5.56
N HIS A 34 7.85 -13.69 -4.32
CA HIS A 34 7.01 -13.67 -3.13
C HIS A 34 6.30 -12.31 -2.95
N TRP A 35 7.02 -11.20 -3.15
CA TRP A 35 6.40 -9.87 -3.04
C TRP A 35 5.40 -9.59 -4.15
N THR A 36 5.63 -10.07 -5.38
CA THR A 36 4.65 -9.96 -6.45
C THR A 36 3.37 -10.72 -6.08
N ASP A 37 3.49 -11.95 -5.58
CA ASP A 37 2.33 -12.72 -5.12
C ASP A 37 1.56 -12.00 -3.98
N GLU A 38 2.29 -11.38 -3.05
CA GLU A 38 1.69 -10.58 -1.97
C GLU A 38 1.00 -9.31 -2.48
N ILE A 39 1.62 -8.60 -3.44
CA ILE A 39 1.03 -7.42 -4.10
C ILE A 39 -0.29 -7.79 -4.76
N ASP A 40 -0.33 -8.86 -5.52
CA ASP A 40 -1.54 -9.31 -6.22
C ASP A 40 -2.65 -9.70 -5.24
N ASN A 41 -2.30 -10.41 -4.16
CA ASN A 41 -3.24 -10.76 -3.11
C ASN A 41 -3.82 -9.52 -2.41
N PHE A 42 -2.98 -8.54 -2.04
CA PHE A 42 -3.46 -7.33 -1.37
C PHE A 42 -4.27 -6.43 -2.30
N ARG A 43 -3.97 -6.40 -3.60
CA ARG A 43 -4.81 -5.73 -4.60
C ARG A 43 -6.21 -6.32 -4.65
N LEU A 44 -6.30 -7.64 -4.73
CA LEU A 44 -7.58 -8.35 -4.78
C LEU A 44 -8.41 -8.04 -3.53
N GLU A 45 -7.83 -8.21 -2.35
CA GLU A 45 -8.51 -7.94 -1.07
C GLU A 45 -8.94 -6.47 -0.96
N PHE A 46 -8.08 -5.52 -1.37
CA PHE A 46 -8.43 -4.10 -1.35
C PHE A 46 -9.55 -3.76 -2.34
N ALA A 47 -9.54 -4.34 -3.55
CA ALA A 47 -10.58 -4.17 -4.55
C ALA A 47 -11.94 -4.73 -4.08
N ILE A 48 -11.93 -5.90 -3.43
CA ILE A 48 -13.13 -6.50 -2.83
C ILE A 48 -13.70 -5.58 -1.75
N GLU A 49 -12.87 -5.10 -0.82
CA GLU A 49 -13.33 -4.19 0.22
C GLU A 49 -13.83 -2.86 -0.36
N LEU A 50 -13.19 -2.34 -1.42
CA LEU A 50 -13.66 -1.17 -2.15
C LEU A 50 -15.07 -1.35 -2.73
N ALA A 51 -15.29 -2.45 -3.44
CA ALA A 51 -16.57 -2.77 -4.07
C ALA A 51 -17.70 -2.95 -3.05
N VAL A 52 -17.38 -3.42 -1.85
CA VAL A 52 -18.37 -3.71 -0.80
C VAL A 52 -18.56 -2.54 0.18
N SER A 53 -17.56 -1.69 0.40
CA SER A 53 -17.51 -0.79 1.56
C SER A 53 -17.42 0.71 1.24
N LEU A 54 -17.05 1.14 0.03
CA LEU A 54 -16.59 2.52 -0.15
C LEU A 54 -17.54 3.41 -0.97
N SER A 55 -18.45 4.05 -0.24
CA SER A 55 -19.09 5.33 -0.62
C SER A 55 -18.23 6.56 -0.23
N GLY A 56 -16.99 6.35 0.23
CA GLY A 56 -16.08 7.39 0.72
C GLY A 56 -15.07 7.86 -0.32
N ASN A 57 -14.43 9.01 -0.07
CA ASN A 57 -13.40 9.57 -0.94
C ASN A 57 -12.09 8.74 -0.86
N LEU A 58 -11.85 7.86 -1.85
CA LEU A 58 -10.68 6.97 -1.93
C LEU A 58 -9.34 7.72 -1.80
N GLN A 59 -9.25 8.95 -2.32
CA GLN A 59 -8.03 9.76 -2.22
C GLN A 59 -7.71 10.15 -0.77
N SER A 60 -8.74 10.33 0.07
CA SER A 60 -8.55 10.56 1.50
C SER A 60 -8.03 9.31 2.22
N CYS A 61 -8.51 8.13 1.83
CA CYS A 61 -8.02 6.86 2.35
C CYS A 61 -6.55 6.66 1.99
N LEU A 62 -6.17 6.93 0.73
CA LEU A 62 -4.79 6.82 0.27
C LEU A 62 -3.84 7.75 1.05
N ARG A 63 -4.19 9.02 1.19
CA ARG A 63 -3.40 9.98 2.00
C ARG A 63 -3.24 9.53 3.45
N THR A 64 -4.30 8.97 4.04
CA THR A 64 -4.27 8.49 5.42
C THR A 64 -3.38 7.27 5.58
N ALA A 65 -3.49 6.30 4.67
CA ALA A 65 -2.64 5.11 4.64
C ALA A 65 -1.17 5.49 4.45
N TRP A 66 -0.87 6.41 3.52
CA TRP A 66 0.49 6.90 3.29
C TRP A 66 1.09 7.59 4.53
N LEU A 67 0.31 8.42 5.22
CA LEU A 67 0.76 9.08 6.45
C LEU A 67 1.07 8.06 7.57
N LEU A 68 0.23 7.03 7.73
CA LEU A 68 0.43 5.98 8.72
C LEU A 68 1.67 5.14 8.40
N LEU A 69 1.83 4.78 7.13
CA LEU A 69 3.00 4.06 6.63
C LEU A 69 4.28 4.88 6.82
N SER A 70 4.27 6.17 6.45
CA SER A 70 5.41 7.07 6.63
C SER A 70 5.79 7.23 8.10
N LYS A 71 4.82 7.23 9.02
CA LYS A 71 5.09 7.25 10.47
C LYS A 71 5.66 5.93 10.99
N SER A 72 5.30 4.78 10.41
CA SER A 72 5.84 3.48 10.82
C SER A 72 7.24 3.24 10.26
N THR A 73 7.47 3.63 9.01
CA THR A 73 8.77 3.58 8.33
C THR A 73 9.73 4.67 8.79
N GLY A 74 9.27 5.88 9.14
CA GLY A 74 10.07 6.92 9.81
C GLY A 74 10.73 6.45 11.11
N LYS A 75 10.13 5.46 11.79
CA LYS A 75 10.73 4.79 12.95
C LYS A 75 11.78 3.74 12.57
N SER A 76 11.78 3.27 11.32
CA SER A 76 12.73 2.30 10.75
C SER A 76 13.76 2.91 9.79
N GLU A 77 13.67 4.21 9.45
CA GLU A 77 14.60 4.93 8.55
C GLU A 77 16.08 4.77 8.97
N SER A 78 16.33 4.71 10.29
CA SER A 78 17.66 4.43 10.84
C SER A 78 18.23 3.06 10.48
N LYS A 79 17.40 2.11 10.04
CA LYS A 79 17.77 0.74 9.65
C LYS A 79 17.71 0.51 8.14
N SER A 80 16.80 1.20 7.44
CA SER A 80 16.59 1.01 6.00
C SER A 80 17.41 1.95 5.12
N GLY A 81 17.80 3.13 5.63
CA GLY A 81 18.40 4.19 4.80
C GLY A 81 17.43 4.76 3.75
N LEU A 82 16.15 4.37 3.80
CA LEU A 82 15.13 4.75 2.83
C LEU A 82 14.40 6.00 3.30
N THR A 83 14.53 7.11 2.58
CA THR A 83 13.71 8.30 2.80
C THR A 83 12.46 8.23 1.93
N LEU A 84 11.29 8.15 2.55
CA LEU A 84 10.03 8.19 1.79
C LEU A 84 9.69 9.62 1.39
N PRO A 85 9.07 9.83 0.21
CA PRO A 85 8.55 11.13 -0.16
C PRO A 85 7.42 11.57 0.79
N VAL A 86 7.34 12.88 1.03
CA VAL A 86 6.30 13.48 1.90
C VAL A 86 4.91 13.16 1.38
N ASP A 87 4.74 13.23 0.05
CA ASP A 87 3.50 12.87 -0.64
C ASP A 87 3.59 11.45 -1.23
N CYS A 88 2.44 10.77 -1.26
CA CYS A 88 2.36 9.45 -1.87
C CYS A 88 2.65 9.55 -3.38
N PRO A 89 3.63 8.79 -3.92
CA PRO A 89 3.99 8.87 -5.33
C PRO A 89 3.00 8.13 -6.24
N CYS A 90 2.08 7.35 -5.65
CA CYS A 90 1.14 6.49 -6.36
C CYS A 90 -0.27 7.08 -6.31
N THR A 91 -1.09 6.77 -7.32
CA THR A 91 -2.54 7.03 -7.28
C THR A 91 -3.28 5.72 -7.06
N ILE A 92 -4.54 5.79 -6.65
CA ILE A 92 -5.37 4.58 -6.46
C ILE A 92 -5.49 3.79 -7.76
N GLU A 93 -5.66 4.48 -8.88
CA GLU A 93 -5.80 3.87 -10.20
C GLU A 93 -4.56 3.04 -10.55
N LYS A 94 -3.36 3.58 -10.29
CA LYS A 94 -2.10 2.83 -10.49
C LYS A 94 -1.96 1.66 -9.53
N ILE A 95 -2.32 1.84 -8.26
CA ILE A 95 -2.19 0.80 -7.24
C ILE A 95 -3.11 -0.40 -7.54
N LEU A 96 -4.28 -0.14 -8.13
CA LEU A 96 -5.26 -1.17 -8.52
C LEU A 96 -5.01 -1.76 -9.91
N ASP A 97 -4.15 -1.15 -10.72
CA ASP A 97 -3.73 -1.70 -12.01
C ASP A 97 -2.88 -2.96 -11.76
N GLU A 98 -3.39 -4.11 -12.19
CA GLU A 98 -2.77 -5.43 -12.00
C GLU A 98 -1.47 -5.56 -12.79
N ASP A 99 -1.35 -4.87 -13.92
CA ASP A 99 -0.16 -4.91 -14.78
C ASP A 99 0.93 -3.91 -14.32
N TRP A 100 0.62 -3.06 -13.34
CA TRP A 100 1.56 -2.06 -12.86
C TRP A 100 2.43 -2.61 -11.72
N LEU A 101 3.74 -2.38 -11.78
CA LEU A 101 4.65 -2.54 -10.64
C LEU A 101 5.59 -1.33 -10.61
N PRO A 102 5.99 -0.83 -9.42
CA PRO A 102 6.87 0.31 -9.30
C PRO A 102 8.31 -0.10 -9.67
N GLY A 103 9.01 0.77 -10.41
CA GLY A 103 10.38 0.56 -10.87
C GLY A 103 11.11 1.87 -11.09
#